data_AF-W7TCJ8-F1
#
_entry.id   AF-W7TCJ8-F1
#
_cell.length_a   1.000
_cell.length_b   1.000
_cell.length_c   1.000
_cell.angle_alpha   90.00
_cell.angle_beta   90.00
_cell.angle_gamma   90.00
#
_symmetry.space_group_name_H-M   'P 1'
#
loop_
_entity.id
_entity.type
_entity.pdbx_description
1 polymer ?
#
loop_
_entity_poly.entity_id
_entity_poly.type
_entity_poly.pdbx_seq_one_letter_code
_entity_poly.pdbx_strand_id
1 'polypeptide(L)'
;MSTSTTRTTPASDSIPHSSYLDNASCVFPYIIDYSDPQLLNQGLRDVVREIVPGWAALIPVQPPSSASSDADITIAVISGGITNLLYRLALPSTCTLASPHTPRDVIVRIYGRNTEVIIDREKENRLFAALSAVQYAPRYWGRFTNGRVEGWLDARPLNPEELAMTGQRKGNGGTPVDFMGMIAREMARLHALQIEVDDEGGQAKEEEEEEMGKRKRNGGGGRKAVVWEKMEEWARLAKYISFEGPDGQEGGTEKQRQLEAIGLNNLEKEMEWLKDKLVGEEGEGGVERGRERSGQEAARYFLAELVFSHQDVLCGNILYNPMWRRCEVEGVWEGAKGGSEGQDADARRGTGKSAQQVSALEDGGESETTGAAIMGEATSGPAEEGRVQFIDFEYGGWNHRGFDLGNHFCEYAGYNPDYEASYPSRAQQEWFFKAYLDACRWQVGSKEMEEKEENAFLEGLYIWVNRYACAAHLFWGYWAIIQAKYSPIDFDFLLYASQRLAGYAAFKQRFF
;
A
#
# COMPACT_ATOMS: atom_id res chain seq x y z
N MET A 1 29.47 -34.42 -11.61
CA MET A 1 30.33 -34.40 -10.41
C MET A 1 29.43 -34.02 -9.24
N SER A 2 29.18 -34.95 -8.33
CA SER A 2 28.31 -34.72 -7.15
C SER A 2 28.92 -33.67 -6.23
N THR A 3 28.27 -32.52 -6.10
CA THR A 3 28.53 -31.59 -5.00
C THR A 3 27.69 -32.03 -3.81
N SER A 4 28.39 -32.62 -2.86
CA SER A 4 27.90 -33.04 -1.54
C SER A 4 27.27 -31.87 -0.80
N THR A 5 26.05 -32.04 -0.32
CA THR A 5 25.37 -31.17 0.63
C THR A 5 26.07 -31.30 1.98
N THR A 6 27.13 -30.52 2.20
CA THR A 6 27.73 -30.39 3.53
C THR A 6 26.82 -29.58 4.42
N ARG A 7 26.15 -30.28 5.32
CA ARG A 7 25.57 -29.77 6.56
C ARG A 7 26.68 -29.06 7.35
N THR A 8 26.80 -27.75 7.21
CA THR A 8 27.38 -26.91 8.25
C THR A 8 26.39 -26.93 9.42
N THR A 9 26.81 -27.58 10.50
CA THR A 9 26.27 -27.36 11.84
C THR A 9 26.07 -25.86 12.08
N PRO A 10 24.92 -25.39 12.60
CA PRO A 10 24.81 -24.00 13.00
C PRO A 10 25.84 -23.77 14.12
N ALA A 11 26.84 -22.95 13.84
CA ALA A 11 27.67 -22.38 14.88
C ALA A 11 26.76 -21.56 15.82
N SER A 12 27.24 -21.38 17.05
CA SER A 12 26.56 -20.79 18.21
C SER A 12 26.15 -19.31 18.10
N ASP A 13 25.83 -18.82 16.91
CA ASP A 13 25.49 -17.42 16.61
C ASP A 13 24.14 -17.35 15.86
N SER A 14 23.06 -17.90 16.44
CA SER A 14 21.71 -17.67 15.89
C SER A 14 21.38 -16.18 16.02
N ILE A 15 21.05 -15.53 14.91
CA ILE A 15 20.60 -14.14 14.91
C ILE A 15 19.31 -14.08 15.75
N PRO A 16 19.19 -13.19 16.75
CA PRO A 16 17.96 -13.07 17.53
C PRO A 16 16.76 -12.79 16.60
N HIS A 17 15.61 -13.44 16.82
CA HIS A 17 14.42 -13.22 15.98
C HIS A 17 14.04 -11.73 15.85
N SER A 18 14.26 -10.95 16.91
CA SER A 18 14.01 -9.50 16.93
C SER A 18 14.87 -8.70 15.94
N SER A 19 16.00 -9.25 15.49
CA SER A 19 16.88 -8.58 14.52
C SER A 19 16.31 -8.58 13.10
N TYR A 20 15.38 -9.50 12.78
CA TYR A 20 14.73 -9.58 11.47
C TYR A 20 13.46 -8.70 11.37
N LEU A 21 12.74 -8.54 12.48
CA LEU A 21 11.47 -7.82 12.53
C LEU A 21 11.64 -6.38 12.04
N ASP A 22 10.83 -5.98 11.05
CA ASP A 22 10.84 -4.65 10.44
C ASP A 22 12.25 -4.20 9.95
N ASN A 23 13.15 -5.15 9.66
CA ASN A 23 14.53 -4.88 9.26
C ASN A 23 14.87 -5.55 7.93
N ALA A 24 14.70 -4.80 6.84
CA ALA A 24 14.99 -5.25 5.48
C ALA A 24 16.48 -5.49 5.17
N SER A 25 17.39 -5.03 6.03
CA SER A 25 18.84 -5.22 5.89
C SER A 25 19.33 -6.52 6.52
N CYS A 26 18.56 -7.10 7.46
CA CYS A 26 18.89 -8.38 8.07
C CYS A 26 18.35 -9.53 7.21
N VAL A 27 19.24 -10.21 6.50
CA VAL A 27 18.90 -11.29 5.59
C VAL A 27 19.33 -12.63 6.18
N PHE A 28 18.40 -13.56 6.35
CA PHE A 28 18.74 -14.96 6.62
C PHE A 28 19.36 -15.58 5.34
N PRO A 29 20.63 -16.00 5.34
CA PRO A 29 21.32 -16.46 4.13
C PRO A 29 20.88 -17.88 3.73
N TYR A 30 19.62 -18.01 3.31
CA TYR A 30 18.97 -19.26 2.94
C TYR A 30 18.19 -19.08 1.64
N ILE A 31 18.32 -20.07 0.75
CA ILE A 31 17.59 -20.14 -0.51
C ILE A 31 16.65 -21.34 -0.41
N ILE A 32 15.35 -21.09 -0.51
CA ILE A 32 14.37 -22.18 -0.63
C ILE A 32 14.49 -22.76 -2.05
N ASP A 33 14.82 -24.04 -2.12
CA ASP A 33 14.76 -24.81 -3.36
C ASP A 33 13.32 -25.26 -3.61
N TYR A 34 12.71 -24.68 -4.64
CA TYR A 34 11.34 -25.00 -5.06
C TYR A 34 11.27 -25.92 -6.29
N SER A 35 12.36 -26.62 -6.63
CA SER A 35 12.40 -27.60 -7.73
C SER A 35 11.75 -28.94 -7.36
N ASP A 36 11.70 -29.28 -6.07
CA ASP A 36 11.08 -30.49 -5.53
C ASP A 36 10.11 -30.10 -4.38
N PRO A 37 8.86 -30.61 -4.37
CA PRO A 37 7.90 -30.36 -3.29
C PRO A 37 8.43 -30.67 -1.87
N GLN A 38 9.29 -31.68 -1.69
CA GLN A 38 9.86 -32.02 -0.39
C GLN A 38 10.87 -30.98 0.08
N LEU A 39 11.77 -30.55 -0.82
CA LEU A 39 12.75 -29.49 -0.53
C LEU A 39 12.06 -28.16 -0.26
N LEU A 40 11.03 -27.83 -1.05
CA LEU A 40 10.18 -26.67 -0.84
C LEU A 40 9.55 -26.69 0.55
N ASN A 41 8.86 -27.77 0.89
CA ASN A 41 8.17 -27.90 2.17
C ASN A 41 9.11 -27.88 3.38
N GLN A 42 10.34 -28.41 3.22
CA GLN A 42 11.37 -28.32 4.26
C GLN A 42 11.87 -26.88 4.39
N GLY A 43 12.22 -26.22 3.29
CA GLY A 43 12.73 -24.85 3.29
C GLY A 43 11.73 -23.85 3.84
N LEU A 44 10.44 -24.00 3.51
CA LEU A 44 9.36 -23.19 4.08
C LEU A 44 9.33 -23.29 5.61
N ARG A 45 9.47 -24.51 6.17
CA ARG A 45 9.49 -24.74 7.63
C ARG A 45 10.77 -24.20 8.29
N ASP A 46 11.92 -24.38 7.65
CA ASP A 46 13.21 -23.91 8.19
C ASP A 46 13.23 -22.38 8.32
N VAL A 47 12.76 -21.67 7.29
CA VAL A 47 12.71 -20.21 7.27
C VAL A 47 11.80 -19.66 8.37
N VAL A 48 10.59 -20.19 8.57
CA VAL A 48 9.70 -19.67 9.62
C VAL A 48 10.19 -19.99 11.02
N ARG A 49 10.86 -21.13 11.23
CA ARG A 49 11.48 -21.48 12.52
C ARG A 49 12.62 -20.54 12.89
N GLU A 50 13.39 -20.10 11.90
CA GLU A 50 14.48 -19.15 12.09
C GLU A 50 14.00 -17.71 12.28
N ILE A 51 13.06 -17.25 11.45
CA ILE A 51 12.68 -15.82 11.40
C ILE A 51 11.60 -15.48 12.42
N VAL A 52 10.62 -16.36 12.65
CA VAL A 52 9.39 -16.02 13.39
C VAL A 52 9.52 -16.37 14.89
N PRO A 53 9.37 -15.40 15.81
CA PRO A 53 9.45 -15.67 17.24
C PRO A 53 8.46 -16.73 17.71
N GLY A 54 8.97 -17.75 18.39
CA GLY A 54 8.15 -18.82 18.99
C GLY A 54 7.84 -20.00 18.05
N TRP A 55 8.34 -19.98 16.81
CA TRP A 55 8.16 -21.10 15.86
C TRP A 55 9.25 -22.17 15.98
N ALA A 56 10.41 -21.86 16.57
CA ALA A 56 11.51 -22.82 16.79
C ALA A 56 11.20 -23.88 17.87
N ALA A 57 10.35 -23.56 18.84
CA ALA A 57 10.06 -24.40 20.01
C ALA A 57 8.56 -24.72 20.08
N LEU A 58 8.07 -25.55 19.16
CA LEU A 58 6.70 -26.06 19.22
C LEU A 58 6.61 -27.13 20.32
N ILE A 59 5.76 -26.88 21.33
CA ILE A 59 5.55 -27.81 22.44
C ILE A 59 4.26 -28.60 22.17
N PRO A 60 4.31 -29.93 21.96
CA PRO A 60 3.12 -30.75 21.85
C PRO A 60 2.27 -30.70 23.13
N VAL A 61 0.93 -30.65 22.98
CA VAL A 61 -0.01 -30.60 24.11
C VAL A 61 -0.08 -31.91 24.93
N GLN A 62 0.58 -32.99 24.50
CA GLN A 62 0.67 -34.25 25.27
C GLN A 62 2.09 -34.83 25.26
N PRO A 63 2.56 -35.44 26.37
CA PRO A 63 3.82 -36.19 26.38
C PRO A 63 3.71 -37.40 25.44
N PRO A 64 4.71 -37.68 24.58
CA PRO A 64 4.55 -38.65 23.51
C PRO A 64 4.60 -40.08 24.05
N SER A 65 3.45 -40.75 24.10
CA SER A 65 3.44 -42.22 23.98
C SER A 65 3.72 -42.55 22.51
N SER A 66 4.99 -42.79 22.20
CA SER A 66 5.56 -43.13 20.87
C SER A 66 5.69 -41.96 19.86
N ALA A 67 6.96 -41.55 19.66
CA ALA A 67 7.57 -40.94 18.47
C ALA A 67 6.76 -39.94 17.61
N SER A 68 6.79 -38.66 18.01
CA SER A 68 7.19 -37.48 17.21
C SER A 68 6.74 -36.22 17.97
N SER A 69 7.67 -35.36 18.36
CA SER A 69 7.40 -34.13 19.11
C SER A 69 7.03 -32.94 18.22
N ASP A 70 6.71 -33.16 16.95
CA ASP A 70 6.43 -32.06 16.03
C ASP A 70 4.91 -31.94 15.83
N ALA A 71 4.33 -30.90 16.43
CA ALA A 71 3.10 -30.34 15.88
C ALA A 71 3.42 -29.88 14.45
N ASP A 72 2.97 -30.61 13.43
CA ASP A 72 3.38 -30.34 12.05
C ASP A 72 2.78 -29.01 11.57
N ILE A 73 3.64 -28.15 11.03
CA ILE A 73 3.25 -26.88 10.43
C ILE A 73 2.47 -27.20 9.14
N THR A 74 1.24 -26.72 9.07
CA THR A 74 0.42 -26.88 7.86
C THR A 74 0.85 -25.87 6.81
N ILE A 75 0.99 -26.32 5.55
CA ILE A 75 1.38 -25.49 4.41
C ILE A 75 0.21 -25.48 3.41
N ALA A 76 -0.26 -24.29 3.05
CA ALA A 76 -1.29 -24.10 2.03
C ALA A 76 -0.81 -23.11 0.97
N VAL A 77 -1.03 -23.42 -0.31
CA VAL A 77 -0.73 -22.50 -1.42
C VAL A 77 -1.77 -21.39 -1.43
N ILE A 78 -1.32 -20.14 -1.57
CA ILE A 78 -2.19 -19.00 -1.82
C ILE A 78 -2.12 -18.69 -3.32
N SER A 79 -3.22 -18.94 -4.01
CA SER A 79 -3.39 -18.59 -5.43
C SER A 79 -3.75 -17.12 -5.58
N GLY A 80 -3.20 -16.43 -6.59
CA GLY A 80 -3.64 -15.07 -6.96
C GLY A 80 -2.55 -14.11 -7.42
N GLY A 81 -1.27 -14.40 -7.14
CA GLY A 81 -0.14 -13.61 -7.61
C GLY A 81 0.40 -14.13 -8.94
N ILE A 82 0.74 -13.22 -9.85
CA ILE A 82 1.31 -13.58 -11.16
C ILE A 82 2.85 -13.67 -11.09
N THR A 83 3.47 -12.87 -10.21
CA THR A 83 4.93 -12.69 -10.12
C THR A 83 5.61 -13.45 -8.97
N ASN A 84 4.84 -13.93 -7.98
CA ASN A 84 5.38 -14.49 -6.73
C ASN A 84 4.67 -15.80 -6.35
N LEU A 85 5.38 -16.70 -5.66
CA LEU A 85 4.79 -17.88 -5.02
C LEU A 85 4.48 -17.55 -3.55
N LEU A 86 3.24 -17.80 -3.14
CA LEU A 86 2.75 -17.48 -1.80
C LEU A 86 2.28 -18.75 -1.08
N TYR A 87 2.78 -18.94 0.15
CA TYR A 87 2.41 -20.06 1.01
C TYR A 87 1.96 -19.55 2.38
N ARG A 88 0.77 -19.95 2.82
CA ARG A 88 0.34 -19.80 4.21
C ARG A 88 0.93 -20.95 5.02
N LEU A 89 1.64 -20.62 6.09
CA LEU A 89 2.07 -21.58 7.10
C LEU A 89 1.25 -21.35 8.37
N ALA A 90 0.72 -22.43 8.94
CA ALA A 90 -0.15 -22.37 10.12
C ALA A 90 0.29 -23.38 11.19
N LEU A 91 0.38 -22.91 12.44
CA LEU A 91 0.54 -23.78 13.59
C LEU A 91 -0.76 -24.53 13.88
N PRO A 92 -0.71 -25.83 14.22
CA PRO A 92 -1.89 -26.57 14.63
C PRO A 92 -2.63 -25.88 15.77
N SER A 93 -3.97 -25.92 15.75
CA SER A 93 -4.80 -25.41 16.84
C SER A 93 -4.51 -26.11 18.17
N THR A 94 -4.00 -27.33 18.11
CA THR A 94 -3.56 -28.17 19.23
C THR A 94 -2.16 -27.84 19.74
N CYS A 95 -1.43 -26.86 19.17
CA CYS A 95 -0.13 -26.43 19.69
C CYS A 95 -0.29 -25.32 20.74
N THR A 96 0.44 -25.44 21.85
CA THR A 96 0.61 -24.35 22.81
C THR A 96 1.56 -23.32 22.22
N LEU A 97 1.18 -22.05 22.25
CA LEU A 97 2.03 -20.96 21.78
C LEU A 97 3.12 -20.66 22.81
N ALA A 98 4.34 -20.39 22.34
CA ALA A 98 5.46 -20.00 23.20
C ALA A 98 5.21 -18.65 23.91
N SER A 99 4.42 -17.76 23.29
CA SER A 99 4.02 -16.46 23.82
C SER A 99 2.64 -16.08 23.26
N PRO A 100 1.82 -15.28 23.97
CA PRO A 100 0.59 -14.69 23.42
C PRO A 100 0.82 -13.85 22.14
N HIS A 101 2.04 -13.36 21.94
CA HIS A 101 2.42 -12.56 20.77
C HIS A 101 2.94 -13.40 19.59
N THR A 102 3.08 -14.72 19.76
CA THR A 102 3.49 -15.62 18.67
C THR A 102 2.37 -15.72 17.64
N PRO A 103 2.61 -15.40 16.36
CA PRO A 103 1.60 -15.54 15.33
C PRO A 103 1.27 -17.01 15.12
N ARG A 104 -0.02 -17.34 14.94
CA ARG A 104 -0.45 -18.68 14.55
C ARG A 104 -0.26 -18.96 13.07
N ASP A 105 -0.27 -17.90 12.27
CA ASP A 105 -0.24 -17.97 10.82
C ASP A 105 0.72 -16.92 10.27
N VAL A 106 1.50 -17.31 9.27
CA VAL A 106 2.38 -16.42 8.50
C VAL A 106 2.28 -16.74 7.03
N ILE A 107 2.71 -15.80 6.21
CA ILE A 107 2.88 -15.99 4.76
C ILE A 107 4.37 -16.07 4.47
N VAL A 108 4.78 -17.05 3.68
CA VAL A 108 6.10 -17.07 3.05
C VAL A 108 5.92 -16.73 1.58
N ARG A 109 6.56 -15.63 1.16
CA ARG A 109 6.63 -15.18 -0.23
C ARG A 109 7.97 -15.56 -0.81
N ILE A 110 7.98 -16.28 -1.93
CA ILE A 110 9.17 -16.58 -2.73
C ILE A 110 9.10 -15.74 -4.02
N TYR A 111 10.19 -15.03 -4.32
CA TYR A 111 10.25 -14.16 -5.49
C TYR A 111 10.32 -14.97 -6.78
N GLY A 112 9.56 -14.57 -7.80
CA GLY A 112 9.60 -15.20 -9.12
C GLY A 112 10.94 -14.96 -9.84
N ARG A 113 11.30 -15.88 -10.75
CA ARG A 113 12.49 -15.73 -11.60
C ARG A 113 12.33 -14.52 -12.53
N ASN A 114 13.41 -13.78 -12.73
CA ASN A 114 13.50 -12.65 -13.67
C ASN A 114 12.62 -11.44 -13.30
N THR A 115 12.08 -11.40 -12.07
CA THR A 115 11.26 -10.28 -11.61
C THR A 115 12.10 -9.07 -11.23
N GLU A 116 13.39 -9.25 -10.97
CA GLU A 116 14.39 -8.23 -10.71
C GLU A 116 14.62 -7.26 -11.87
N VAL A 117 14.20 -7.62 -13.10
CA VAL A 117 14.26 -6.73 -14.27
C VAL A 117 13.30 -5.54 -14.14
N ILE A 118 12.25 -5.69 -13.32
CA ILE A 118 11.15 -4.71 -13.22
C ILE A 118 10.94 -4.26 -11.76
N ILE A 119 11.37 -5.07 -10.79
CA ILE A 119 11.15 -4.85 -9.36
C ILE A 119 12.49 -4.82 -8.63
N ASP A 120 12.84 -3.66 -8.06
CA ASP A 120 13.91 -3.54 -7.08
C ASP A 120 13.46 -4.15 -5.74
N ARG A 121 13.92 -5.38 -5.48
CA ARG A 121 13.58 -6.13 -4.26
C ARG A 121 14.13 -5.50 -3.00
N GLU A 122 15.24 -4.76 -3.07
CA GLU A 122 15.76 -4.08 -1.88
C GLU A 122 14.88 -2.89 -1.51
N LYS A 123 14.53 -2.06 -2.49
CA LYS A 123 13.59 -0.95 -2.30
C LYS A 123 12.23 -1.45 -1.80
N GLU A 124 11.69 -2.51 -2.41
CA GLU A 124 10.42 -3.12 -2.00
C GLU A 124 10.48 -3.61 -0.54
N ASN A 125 11.53 -4.34 -0.16
CA ASN A 125 11.66 -4.84 1.22
C ASN A 125 11.81 -3.71 2.23
N ARG A 126 12.60 -2.67 1.93
CA ARG A 126 12.74 -1.48 2.80
C ARG A 126 11.39 -0.78 2.97
N LEU A 127 10.65 -0.60 1.88
CA LEU A 127 9.33 0.01 1.91
C LEU A 127 8.35 -0.81 2.77
N PHE A 128 8.30 -2.13 2.56
CA PHE A 128 7.39 -2.98 3.31
C PHE A 128 7.72 -3.02 4.81
N ALA A 129 9.01 -3.10 5.16
CA ALA A 129 9.45 -2.99 6.55
C ALA A 129 9.04 -1.65 7.18
N ALA A 130 9.21 -0.53 6.46
CA ALA A 130 8.79 0.78 6.94
C ALA A 130 7.26 0.88 7.14
N LEU A 131 6.47 0.35 6.20
CA LEU A 131 5.00 0.30 6.31
C LEU A 131 4.53 -0.60 7.46
N SER A 132 5.22 -1.70 7.71
CA SER A 132 4.95 -2.59 8.85
C SER A 132 5.29 -1.91 10.19
N ALA A 133 6.40 -1.18 10.25
CA ALA A 133 6.83 -0.46 11.45
C ALA A 133 5.83 0.63 11.86
N VAL A 134 5.22 1.34 10.89
CA VAL A 134 4.12 2.29 11.14
C VAL A 134 2.74 1.62 11.25
N GLN A 135 2.69 0.29 11.31
CA GLN A 135 1.47 -0.51 11.48
C GLN A 135 0.42 -0.29 10.40
N TYR A 136 0.86 0.00 9.17
CA TYR A 136 -0.03 0.13 8.02
C TYR A 136 -0.14 -1.16 7.21
N ALA A 137 1.00 -1.79 6.89
CA ALA A 137 1.03 -3.04 6.12
C ALA A 137 1.06 -4.27 7.06
N PRO A 138 0.87 -5.51 6.54
CA PRO A 138 1.08 -6.71 7.32
C PRO A 138 2.46 -6.74 7.97
N ARG A 139 2.59 -7.47 9.09
CA ARG A 139 3.86 -7.52 9.82
C ARG A 139 4.99 -8.05 8.95
N TYR A 140 6.09 -7.32 8.85
CA TYR A 140 7.34 -7.75 8.21
C TYR A 140 8.17 -8.56 9.20
N TRP A 141 8.07 -9.89 9.16
CA TRP A 141 8.82 -10.73 10.11
C TRP A 141 10.30 -10.82 9.77
N GLY A 142 10.65 -10.74 8.49
CA GLY A 142 12.04 -10.80 8.02
C GLY A 142 12.14 -11.30 6.59
N ARG A 143 13.36 -11.31 6.04
CA ARG A 143 13.67 -11.86 4.71
C ARG A 143 14.79 -12.88 4.72
N PHE A 144 14.77 -13.67 3.65
CA PHE A 144 15.83 -14.60 3.29
C PHE A 144 16.30 -14.30 1.85
N THR A 145 17.23 -15.09 1.32
CA THR A 145 17.91 -14.74 0.06
C THR A 145 16.97 -14.62 -1.14
N ASN A 146 15.95 -15.49 -1.24
CA ASN A 146 15.00 -15.50 -2.36
C ASN A 146 13.54 -15.28 -1.95
N GLY A 147 13.29 -14.60 -0.83
CA GLY A 147 11.94 -14.31 -0.37
C GLY A 147 11.84 -13.63 0.98
N ARG A 148 10.62 -13.55 1.53
CA ARG A 148 10.33 -12.95 2.83
C ARG A 148 9.19 -13.64 3.59
N VAL A 149 9.10 -13.36 4.88
CA VAL A 149 8.04 -13.82 5.77
C VAL A 149 7.18 -12.64 6.21
N GLU A 150 5.88 -12.76 6.01
CA GLU A 150 4.87 -11.71 6.22
C GLU A 150 3.81 -12.17 7.24
N GLY A 151 3.15 -11.22 7.90
CA GLY A 151 2.01 -11.50 8.76
C GLY A 151 0.80 -11.96 7.96
N TRP A 152 0.10 -12.99 8.44
CA TRP A 152 -1.19 -13.40 7.89
C TRP A 152 -2.29 -12.42 8.30
N LEU A 153 -3.07 -11.96 7.32
CA LEU A 153 -4.31 -11.21 7.54
C LEU A 153 -5.50 -12.13 7.25
N ASP A 154 -6.34 -12.36 8.24
CA ASP A 154 -7.57 -13.15 8.06
C ASP A 154 -8.62 -12.29 7.34
N ALA A 155 -8.60 -12.31 6.00
CA ALA A 155 -9.50 -11.53 5.16
C ALA A 155 -9.57 -12.12 3.75
N ARG A 156 -10.56 -11.68 2.97
CA ARG A 156 -10.68 -12.04 1.54
C ARG A 156 -10.35 -10.85 0.66
N PRO A 157 -9.79 -11.04 -0.55
CA PRO A 157 -9.72 -9.97 -1.53
C PRO A 157 -11.13 -9.55 -1.98
N LEU A 158 -11.24 -8.35 -2.53
CA LEU A 158 -12.45 -7.90 -3.22
C LEU A 158 -12.51 -8.47 -4.64
N ASN A 159 -13.72 -8.55 -5.17
CA ASN A 159 -13.98 -8.81 -6.59
C ASN A 159 -14.17 -7.47 -7.35
N PRO A 160 -13.97 -7.45 -8.69
CA PRO A 160 -14.14 -6.23 -9.49
C PRO A 160 -15.52 -5.56 -9.30
N GLU A 161 -16.59 -6.33 -9.19
CA GLU A 161 -17.96 -5.82 -9.04
C GLU A 161 -18.19 -5.13 -7.68
N GLU A 162 -17.37 -5.46 -6.67
CA GLU A 162 -17.47 -4.88 -5.33
C GLU A 162 -16.90 -3.46 -5.28
N LEU A 163 -15.96 -3.11 -6.17
CA LEU A 163 -15.37 -1.77 -6.23
C LEU A 163 -16.43 -0.67 -6.45
N ALA A 164 -17.50 -1.00 -7.17
CA ALA A 164 -18.57 -0.07 -7.55
C ALA A 164 -19.71 0.07 -6.52
N MET A 165 -19.66 -0.66 -5.39
CA MET A 165 -20.75 -0.71 -4.41
C MET A 165 -20.73 0.48 -3.44
N THR A 166 -21.84 1.22 -3.36
CA THR A 166 -21.99 2.45 -2.56
C THR A 166 -22.94 2.32 -1.36
N GLY A 167 -23.15 1.11 -0.83
CA GLY A 167 -24.07 0.88 0.30
C GLY A 167 -25.55 1.20 0.02
N GLN A 168 -25.91 1.61 -1.20
CA GLN A 168 -27.28 1.85 -1.61
C GLN A 168 -28.02 0.52 -1.84
N ARG A 169 -29.16 0.32 -1.16
CA ARG A 169 -29.99 -0.88 -1.33
C ARG A 169 -30.51 -0.98 -2.77
N LYS A 170 -29.97 -1.91 -3.55
CA LYS A 170 -30.73 -2.59 -4.60
C LYS A 170 -31.37 -3.84 -3.98
N GLY A 171 -32.61 -4.14 -4.32
CA GLY A 171 -33.44 -5.14 -3.62
C GLY A 171 -32.83 -6.54 -3.46
N ASN A 172 -33.49 -7.32 -2.59
CA ASN A 172 -33.21 -8.67 -2.08
C ASN A 172 -32.03 -8.84 -1.10
N GLY A 173 -32.29 -8.48 0.17
CA GLY A 173 -31.92 -9.29 1.34
C GLY A 173 -30.48 -9.20 1.87
N GLY A 174 -29.52 -8.68 1.11
CA GLY A 174 -28.15 -8.47 1.60
C GLY A 174 -28.01 -7.25 2.51
N THR A 175 -27.10 -7.33 3.48
CA THR A 175 -26.61 -6.13 4.19
C THR A 175 -25.89 -5.25 3.18
N PRO A 176 -26.33 -4.00 2.96
CA PRO A 176 -25.62 -3.09 2.06
C PRO A 176 -24.21 -2.83 2.60
N VAL A 177 -23.21 -2.85 1.72
CA VAL A 177 -21.82 -2.53 2.08
C VAL A 177 -21.32 -1.42 1.15
N ASP A 178 -20.83 -0.33 1.73
CA ASP A 178 -20.19 0.77 1.01
C ASP A 178 -18.70 0.53 0.81
N PHE A 179 -18.35 -0.45 -0.04
CA PHE A 179 -16.94 -0.73 -0.38
C PHE A 179 -16.26 0.49 -1.00
N MET A 180 -16.94 1.22 -1.89
CA MET A 180 -16.40 2.42 -2.52
C MET A 180 -15.98 3.47 -1.48
N GLY A 181 -16.84 3.75 -0.50
CA GLY A 181 -16.49 4.64 0.59
C GLY A 181 -15.40 4.09 1.50
N MET A 182 -15.38 2.79 1.80
CA MET A 182 -14.28 2.18 2.58
C MET A 182 -12.93 2.37 1.90
N ILE A 183 -12.86 2.10 0.60
CA ILE A 183 -11.64 2.26 -0.20
C ILE A 183 -11.20 3.72 -0.24
N ALA A 184 -12.14 4.64 -0.47
CA ALA A 184 -11.87 6.08 -0.46
C ALA A 184 -11.24 6.54 0.87
N ARG A 185 -11.80 6.09 1.99
CA ARG A 185 -11.30 6.41 3.33
C ARG A 185 -9.91 5.79 3.61
N GLU A 186 -9.67 4.58 3.13
CA GLU A 186 -8.38 3.90 3.30
C GLU A 186 -7.28 4.50 2.40
N MET A 187 -7.61 4.93 1.18
CA MET A 187 -6.70 5.72 0.32
C MET A 187 -6.35 7.07 0.96
N ALA A 188 -7.33 7.76 1.55
CA ALA A 188 -7.08 9.01 2.27
C ALA A 188 -6.11 8.79 3.45
N ARG A 189 -6.26 7.66 4.18
CA ARG A 189 -5.35 7.28 5.26
C ARG A 189 -3.94 6.99 4.75
N LEU A 190 -3.81 6.25 3.65
CA LEU A 190 -2.52 5.99 2.99
C LEU A 190 -1.82 7.29 2.59
N HIS A 191 -2.54 8.18 1.90
CA HIS A 191 -2.02 9.45 1.41
C HIS A 191 -1.63 10.44 2.52
N ALA A 192 -2.10 10.21 3.76
CA ALA A 192 -1.72 11.00 4.93
C ALA A 192 -0.45 10.48 5.62
N LEU A 193 0.05 9.28 5.26
CA LEU A 193 1.26 8.71 5.86
C LEU A 193 2.48 9.58 5.54
N GLN A 194 3.29 9.83 6.56
CA GLN A 194 4.61 10.43 6.43
C GLN A 194 5.63 9.32 6.66
N ILE A 195 6.07 8.69 5.58
CA ILE A 195 7.05 7.60 5.63
C ILE A 195 8.35 8.12 5.03
N GLU A 196 9.42 8.02 5.79
CA GLU A 196 10.78 8.18 5.26
C GLU A 196 11.14 6.88 4.58
N VAL A 197 10.97 6.85 3.26
CA VAL A 197 11.49 5.79 2.41
C VAL A 197 12.81 6.33 1.89
N ASP A 198 13.93 5.75 2.31
CA ASP A 198 15.23 6.09 1.74
C ASP A 198 15.18 5.72 0.26
N ASP A 199 14.99 6.74 -0.58
CA ASP A 199 14.91 6.61 -2.04
C ASP A 199 16.25 6.21 -2.67
N GLU A 200 17.33 6.25 -1.88
CA GLU A 200 18.68 5.91 -2.32
C GLU A 200 19.26 4.79 -1.44
N GLY A 201 19.72 3.71 -2.09
CA GLY A 201 20.46 2.65 -1.43
C GLY A 201 21.65 3.21 -0.65
N GLY A 202 21.80 2.76 0.59
CA GLY A 202 22.84 3.24 1.49
C GLY A 202 24.26 3.14 0.90
N GLN A 203 25.06 4.13 1.27
CA GLN A 203 26.53 4.14 1.35
C GLN A 203 27.37 4.32 0.06
N ALA A 204 26.80 4.34 -1.16
CA ALA A 204 27.64 4.49 -2.37
C ALA A 204 27.78 5.91 -2.93
N LYS A 205 26.99 6.90 -2.45
CA LYS A 205 26.97 8.26 -3.04
C LYS A 205 27.63 9.37 -2.22
N GLU A 206 28.04 9.10 -0.97
CA GLU A 206 28.76 10.12 -0.18
C GLU A 206 30.12 10.48 -0.83
N GLU A 207 30.68 9.61 -1.68
CA GLU A 207 31.95 9.88 -2.38
C GLU A 207 31.79 10.66 -3.69
N GLU A 208 30.65 10.58 -4.39
CA GLU A 208 30.43 11.36 -5.64
C GLU A 208 29.93 12.79 -5.38
N GLU A 209 29.23 13.04 -4.27
CA GLU A 209 28.73 14.38 -3.92
C GLU A 209 29.81 15.33 -3.37
N GLU A 210 30.95 14.82 -2.89
CA GLU A 210 32.08 15.68 -2.50
C GLU A 210 32.80 16.31 -3.70
N GLU A 211 32.69 15.74 -4.91
CA GLU A 211 33.43 16.21 -6.09
C GLU A 211 32.68 17.29 -6.90
N MET A 212 31.34 17.33 -6.85
CA MET A 212 30.52 18.34 -7.53
C MET A 212 30.06 19.47 -6.61
N GLY A 213 30.97 20.43 -6.40
CA GLY A 213 30.85 21.51 -5.43
C GLY A 213 29.55 22.36 -5.44
N LYS A 214 29.14 22.70 -4.22
CA LYS A 214 28.50 23.96 -3.78
C LYS A 214 27.49 24.59 -4.77
N ARG A 215 26.32 23.96 -4.91
CA ARG A 215 25.06 24.71 -5.13
C ARG A 215 24.22 24.70 -3.85
N LYS A 216 23.72 25.88 -3.50
CA LYS A 216 23.04 26.21 -2.25
C LYS A 216 21.95 25.18 -1.87
N ARG A 217 22.06 24.62 -0.67
CA ARG A 217 20.96 23.96 0.05
C ARG A 217 19.89 25.01 0.39
N ASN A 218 18.79 25.01 -0.33
CA ASN A 218 17.48 25.28 0.27
C ASN A 218 16.91 23.92 0.69
N GLY A 219 16.48 23.79 1.94
CA GLY A 219 15.99 22.55 2.52
C GLY A 219 14.76 22.01 1.80
N GLY A 220 14.80 20.71 1.47
CA GLY A 220 13.79 19.96 0.74
C GLY A 220 14.47 19.19 -0.40
N GLY A 221 15.03 18.01 -0.10
CA GLY A 221 15.39 17.07 -1.18
C GLY A 221 14.12 16.79 -1.97
N GLY A 222 14.07 17.24 -3.23
CA GLY A 222 12.85 17.23 -4.03
C GLY A 222 12.39 15.80 -4.28
N ARG A 223 11.33 15.37 -3.58
CA ARG A 223 10.66 14.10 -3.86
C ARG A 223 10.18 14.13 -5.31
N LYS A 224 10.42 13.06 -6.05
CA LYS A 224 9.95 12.89 -7.43
C LYS A 224 8.76 11.94 -7.48
N ALA A 225 7.91 12.14 -8.49
CA ALA A 225 6.75 11.28 -8.70
C ALA A 225 7.18 9.98 -9.39
N VAL A 226 7.03 8.84 -8.71
CA VAL A 226 7.46 7.52 -9.19
C VAL A 226 6.86 7.17 -10.56
N VAL A 227 5.64 7.63 -10.87
CA VAL A 227 4.99 7.37 -12.16
C VAL A 227 5.83 7.82 -13.35
N TRP A 228 6.40 9.02 -13.29
CA TRP A 228 7.15 9.59 -14.41
C TRP A 228 8.53 8.94 -14.51
N GLU A 229 9.19 8.70 -13.37
CA GLU A 229 10.49 8.02 -13.35
C GLU A 229 10.40 6.63 -13.98
N LYS A 230 9.40 5.83 -13.57
CA LYS A 230 9.20 4.49 -14.13
C LYS A 230 8.79 4.51 -15.60
N MET A 231 7.89 5.39 -16.02
CA MET A 231 7.52 5.46 -17.44
C MET A 231 8.69 5.89 -18.32
N GLU A 232 9.53 6.83 -17.88
CA GLU A 232 10.74 7.22 -18.61
C GLU A 232 11.77 6.08 -18.67
N GLU A 233 11.96 5.32 -17.59
CA GLU A 233 12.78 4.12 -17.58
C GLU A 233 12.25 3.05 -18.56
N TRP A 234 10.96 2.73 -18.48
CA TRP A 234 10.32 1.76 -19.37
C TRP A 234 10.30 2.22 -20.82
N ALA A 235 10.14 3.52 -21.09
CA ALA A 235 10.25 4.06 -22.44
C ALA A 235 11.65 3.85 -23.02
N ARG A 236 12.71 4.01 -22.22
CA ARG A 236 14.09 3.70 -22.64
C ARG A 236 14.28 2.21 -22.90
N LEU A 237 13.77 1.34 -22.01
CA LEU A 237 13.87 -0.12 -22.16
C LEU A 237 13.09 -0.63 -23.38
N ALA A 238 11.89 -0.10 -23.62
CA ALA A 238 11.02 -0.52 -24.72
C ALA A 238 11.67 -0.35 -26.09
N LYS A 239 12.58 0.63 -26.28
CA LYS A 239 13.34 0.84 -27.52
C LYS A 239 14.24 -0.33 -27.90
N TYR A 240 14.61 -1.17 -26.94
CA TYR A 240 15.47 -2.33 -27.14
C TYR A 240 14.69 -3.65 -27.20
N ILE A 241 13.36 -3.61 -27.08
CA ILE A 241 12.53 -4.81 -27.17
C ILE A 241 12.34 -5.17 -28.64
N SER A 242 12.66 -6.41 -28.96
CA SER A 242 12.37 -7.05 -30.25
C SER A 242 11.93 -8.49 -30.04
N PHE A 243 11.10 -9.00 -30.95
CA PHE A 243 10.60 -10.37 -30.97
C PHE A 243 11.02 -11.07 -32.26
N GLU A 244 12.15 -11.76 -32.20
CA GLU A 244 12.69 -12.55 -33.31
C GLU A 244 11.86 -13.82 -33.55
N GLY A 245 11.74 -14.22 -34.82
CA GLY A 245 11.14 -15.49 -35.20
C GLY A 245 12.06 -16.69 -34.89
N PRO A 246 11.56 -17.93 -35.02
CA PRO A 246 12.33 -19.16 -34.79
C PRO A 246 13.66 -19.23 -35.57
N ASP A 247 13.74 -18.52 -36.70
CA ASP A 247 14.90 -18.51 -37.60
C ASP A 247 15.79 -17.24 -37.46
N GLY A 248 15.59 -16.43 -36.43
CA GLY A 248 16.38 -15.20 -36.22
C GLY A 248 16.12 -14.09 -37.26
N GLN A 249 15.04 -14.19 -38.06
CA GLN A 249 14.62 -13.11 -38.94
C GLN A 249 13.94 -11.99 -38.13
N GLU A 250 14.53 -10.79 -38.16
CA GLU A 250 13.89 -9.55 -37.73
C GLU A 250 12.58 -9.33 -38.51
N GLY A 251 11.48 -9.02 -37.81
CA GLY A 251 10.18 -8.71 -38.41
C GLY A 251 9.22 -9.89 -38.66
N GLY A 252 9.55 -11.11 -38.22
CA GLY A 252 8.77 -12.32 -38.57
C GLY A 252 7.57 -12.69 -37.67
N THR A 253 7.51 -12.20 -36.42
CA THR A 253 6.51 -12.68 -35.43
C THR A 253 5.29 -11.78 -35.32
N GLU A 254 4.15 -12.36 -34.92
CA GLU A 254 2.94 -11.59 -34.59
C GLU A 254 3.19 -10.59 -33.47
N LYS A 255 3.95 -10.98 -32.44
CA LYS A 255 4.37 -10.08 -31.35
C LYS A 255 5.17 -8.87 -31.86
N GLN A 256 6.06 -9.06 -32.82
CA GLN A 256 6.82 -7.97 -33.41
C GLN A 256 5.92 -6.99 -34.17
N ARG A 257 4.95 -7.49 -34.96
CA ARG A 257 3.96 -6.65 -35.66
C ARG A 257 3.09 -5.86 -34.68
N GLN A 258 2.66 -6.49 -33.59
CA GLN A 258 1.89 -5.82 -32.55
C GLN A 258 2.70 -4.71 -31.86
N LEU A 259 3.97 -4.97 -31.55
CA LEU A 259 4.87 -3.95 -30.98
C LEU A 259 5.09 -2.77 -31.95
N GLU A 260 5.28 -3.04 -33.24
CA GLU A 260 5.43 -2.00 -34.26
C GLU A 260 4.16 -1.15 -34.40
N ALA A 261 2.99 -1.78 -34.34
CA ALA A 261 1.69 -1.10 -34.40
C ALA A 261 1.45 -0.15 -33.21
N ILE A 262 2.03 -0.42 -32.04
CA ILE A 262 1.96 0.48 -30.87
C ILE A 262 2.66 1.81 -31.16
N GLY A 263 3.72 1.83 -31.96
CA GLY A 263 4.42 3.06 -32.33
C GLY A 263 5.11 3.77 -31.16
N LEU A 264 6.14 3.15 -30.57
CA LEU A 264 6.84 3.61 -29.36
C LEU A 264 7.30 5.09 -29.39
N ASN A 265 7.75 5.59 -30.55
CA ASN A 265 8.17 6.99 -30.70
C ASN A 265 7.01 7.98 -30.52
N ASN A 266 5.80 7.60 -30.93
CA ASN A 266 4.62 8.42 -30.69
C ASN A 266 4.20 8.33 -29.23
N LEU A 267 4.28 7.13 -28.64
CA LEU A 267 3.95 6.90 -27.24
C LEU A 267 4.80 7.75 -26.27
N GLU A 268 6.10 7.87 -26.53
CA GLU A 268 7.01 8.70 -25.72
C GLU A 268 6.62 10.20 -25.79
N LYS A 269 6.28 10.71 -26.98
CA LYS A 269 5.78 12.09 -27.15
C LYS A 269 4.46 12.34 -26.41
N GLU A 270 3.57 11.35 -26.42
CA GLU A 270 2.28 11.43 -25.74
C GLU A 270 2.45 11.43 -24.21
N MET A 271 3.43 10.67 -23.69
CA MET A 271 3.83 10.69 -22.27
C MET A 271 4.39 12.07 -21.88
N GLU A 272 5.33 12.63 -22.66
CA GLU A 272 5.90 13.96 -22.40
C GLU A 272 4.83 15.05 -22.43
N TRP A 273 3.94 15.02 -23.43
CA TRP A 273 2.80 15.93 -23.53
C TRP A 273 1.88 15.83 -22.31
N LEU A 274 1.57 14.62 -21.85
CA LEU A 274 0.70 14.42 -20.70
C LEU A 274 1.36 14.92 -19.41
N LYS A 275 2.65 14.64 -19.22
CA LYS A 275 3.44 15.12 -18.08
C LYS A 275 3.41 16.65 -18.00
N ASP A 276 3.66 17.34 -19.11
CA ASP A 276 3.55 18.81 -19.22
C ASP A 276 2.14 19.30 -18.83
N LYS A 277 1.09 18.63 -19.32
CA LYS A 277 -0.30 19.07 -19.09
C LYS A 277 -0.77 18.87 -17.66
N LEU A 278 -0.31 17.81 -16.99
CA LEU A 278 -0.67 17.50 -15.60
C LEU A 278 0.16 18.32 -14.60
N VAL A 279 1.48 18.41 -14.84
CA VAL A 279 2.45 18.94 -13.86
C VAL A 279 2.95 20.34 -14.25
N GLY A 280 3.30 20.57 -15.51
CA GLY A 280 3.86 21.85 -16.00
C GLY A 280 5.20 22.26 -15.35
N GLU A 281 5.79 23.39 -15.79
CA GLU A 281 7.09 23.88 -15.29
C GLU A 281 7.12 24.25 -13.78
N GLU A 282 5.95 24.47 -13.14
CA GLU A 282 5.85 24.86 -11.73
C GLU A 282 5.58 23.68 -10.76
N GLY A 283 5.38 22.46 -11.29
CA GLY A 283 4.69 21.36 -10.61
C GLY A 283 5.52 20.44 -9.71
N GLU A 284 6.81 20.68 -9.49
CA GLU A 284 7.63 19.88 -8.55
C GLU A 284 7.93 20.59 -7.22
N GLY A 285 7.38 21.79 -6.98
CA GLY A 285 7.59 22.46 -5.68
C GLY A 285 7.03 23.88 -5.50
N GLY A 286 6.28 24.43 -6.46
CA GLY A 286 5.79 25.81 -6.39
C GLY A 286 4.37 25.94 -5.83
N VAL A 287 4.18 25.88 -4.52
CA VAL A 287 2.95 26.43 -3.92
C VAL A 287 3.14 27.93 -3.75
N GLU A 288 2.74 28.74 -4.74
CA GLU A 288 2.52 30.18 -4.49
C GLU A 288 1.34 30.34 -3.52
N ARG A 289 1.67 30.49 -2.22
CA ARG A 289 0.72 30.86 -1.18
C ARG A 289 0.39 32.35 -1.33
N GLY A 290 -0.82 32.69 -1.77
CA GLY A 290 -1.28 34.09 -1.71
C GLY A 290 -2.35 34.53 -2.71
N ARG A 291 -2.74 33.71 -3.68
CA ARG A 291 -3.82 34.06 -4.63
C ARG A 291 -5.09 33.26 -4.33
N GLU A 292 -6.23 33.95 -4.32
CA GLU A 292 -7.57 33.32 -4.28
C GLU A 292 -7.75 32.49 -5.57
N ARG A 293 -7.82 31.17 -5.43
CA ARG A 293 -7.93 30.23 -6.56
C ARG A 293 -9.38 29.83 -6.75
N SER A 294 -9.79 29.59 -8.00
CA SER A 294 -11.09 28.95 -8.25
C SER A 294 -11.11 27.53 -7.65
N GLY A 295 -12.29 27.01 -7.29
CA GLY A 295 -12.41 25.64 -6.75
C GLY A 295 -11.78 24.58 -7.67
N GLN A 296 -11.93 24.71 -9.00
CA GLN A 296 -11.32 23.81 -9.97
C GLN A 296 -9.78 23.87 -9.97
N GLU A 297 -9.22 25.07 -9.81
CA GLU A 297 -7.78 25.26 -9.71
C GLU A 297 -7.24 24.71 -8.39
N ALA A 298 -7.94 24.92 -7.27
CA ALA A 298 -7.60 24.31 -5.99
C ALA A 298 -7.59 22.78 -6.08
N ALA A 299 -8.55 22.17 -6.77
CA ALA A 299 -8.59 20.73 -7.01
C ALA A 299 -7.38 20.24 -7.82
N ARG A 300 -6.95 20.99 -8.84
CA ARG A 300 -5.72 20.67 -9.60
C ARG A 300 -4.50 20.57 -8.68
N TYR A 301 -4.27 21.58 -7.85
CA TYR A 301 -3.13 21.59 -6.93
C TYR A 301 -3.23 20.51 -5.87
N PHE A 302 -4.43 20.27 -5.35
CA PHE A 302 -4.70 19.16 -4.44
C PHE A 302 -4.33 17.81 -5.07
N LEU A 303 -4.64 17.60 -6.35
CA LEU A 303 -4.32 16.34 -7.02
C LEU A 303 -2.85 16.22 -7.46
N ALA A 304 -2.19 17.35 -7.71
CA ALA A 304 -0.77 17.39 -8.07
C ALA A 304 0.17 17.21 -6.87
N GLU A 305 -0.31 17.39 -5.65
CA GLU A 305 0.49 17.16 -4.44
C GLU A 305 1.06 15.74 -4.40
N LEU A 306 2.37 15.64 -4.10
CA LEU A 306 3.03 14.35 -3.90
C LEU A 306 2.69 13.78 -2.52
N VAL A 307 2.05 12.62 -2.52
CA VAL A 307 1.69 11.84 -1.34
C VAL A 307 2.29 10.43 -1.46
N PHE A 308 2.43 9.73 -0.35
CA PHE A 308 2.75 8.31 -0.42
C PHE A 308 1.54 7.57 -0.98
N SER A 309 1.71 6.91 -2.11
CA SER A 309 0.63 6.28 -2.89
C SER A 309 0.95 4.82 -3.20
N HIS A 310 -0.09 4.01 -3.36
CA HIS A 310 0.02 2.58 -3.63
C HIS A 310 0.36 2.28 -5.08
N GLN A 311 -0.18 3.08 -6.01
CA GLN A 311 -0.09 2.95 -7.47
C GLN A 311 -0.85 1.78 -8.09
N ASP A 312 -1.37 0.85 -7.30
CA ASP A 312 -1.91 -0.42 -7.79
C ASP A 312 -3.07 -0.95 -6.92
N VAL A 313 -4.04 -0.07 -6.64
CA VAL A 313 -5.23 -0.38 -5.83
C VAL A 313 -6.27 -1.15 -6.66
N LEU A 314 -5.90 -2.33 -7.16
CA LEU A 314 -6.78 -3.29 -7.81
C LEU A 314 -7.51 -4.18 -6.79
N CYS A 315 -8.64 -4.80 -7.16
CA CYS A 315 -9.50 -5.52 -6.20
C CYS A 315 -8.79 -6.64 -5.43
N GLY A 316 -7.81 -7.31 -6.06
CA GLY A 316 -6.97 -8.34 -5.44
C GLY A 316 -6.05 -7.82 -4.32
N ASN A 317 -5.71 -6.53 -4.33
CA ASN A 317 -4.85 -5.87 -3.35
C ASN A 317 -5.66 -5.21 -2.22
N ILE A 318 -6.99 -5.37 -2.23
CA ILE A 318 -7.90 -4.83 -1.22
C ILE A 318 -8.48 -5.99 -0.43
N LEU A 319 -8.02 -6.18 0.80
CA LEU A 319 -8.54 -7.21 1.69
C LEU A 319 -9.71 -6.67 2.52
N TYR A 320 -10.81 -7.41 2.58
CA TYR A 320 -11.98 -7.11 3.40
C TYR A 320 -12.22 -8.17 4.47
N ASN A 321 -12.51 -7.71 5.69
CA ASN A 321 -13.07 -8.55 6.74
C ASN A 321 -14.23 -7.82 7.46
N PRO A 322 -15.44 -8.44 7.52
CA PRO A 322 -16.59 -7.88 8.24
C PRO A 322 -16.38 -7.74 9.76
N MET A 323 -15.44 -8.49 10.33
CA MET A 323 -15.12 -8.53 11.77
C MET A 323 -14.03 -7.54 12.17
N TRP A 324 -13.30 -6.95 11.22
CA TRP A 324 -12.31 -5.94 11.54
C TRP A 324 -13.00 -4.68 12.04
N ARG A 325 -12.74 -4.34 13.29
CA ARG A 325 -13.23 -3.12 13.96
C ARG A 325 -12.10 -2.10 14.07
N ARG A 326 -12.43 -0.84 14.36
CA ARG A 326 -11.42 0.09 14.87
C ARG A 326 -11.03 -0.47 16.22
N CYS A 327 -9.80 -0.92 16.41
CA CYS A 327 -9.26 -0.85 17.76
C CYS A 327 -9.18 0.65 18.06
N GLU A 328 -10.05 1.15 18.95
CA GLU A 328 -9.77 2.38 19.67
C GLU A 328 -8.56 2.08 20.56
N VAL A 329 -7.37 2.12 19.97
CA VAL A 329 -6.14 2.22 20.73
C VAL A 329 -6.03 3.70 21.08
N GLU A 330 -6.58 4.06 22.24
CA GLU A 330 -5.98 5.12 23.05
C GLU A 330 -4.48 4.82 23.15
N GLY A 331 -3.65 5.64 22.51
CA GLY A 331 -2.20 5.48 22.60
C GLY A 331 -1.44 5.96 21.38
N VAL A 332 -1.22 7.28 21.31
CA VAL A 332 -0.14 7.96 20.61
C VAL A 332 -0.30 8.16 19.09
N TRP A 333 -0.98 9.24 18.74
CA TRP A 333 -0.70 10.01 17.51
C TRP A 333 -0.78 11.50 17.85
N GLU A 334 0.31 12.05 18.38
CA GLU A 334 0.55 13.50 18.40
C GLU A 334 1.81 13.79 17.60
N GLY A 335 1.63 14.09 16.31
CA GLY A 335 2.64 14.69 15.46
C GLY A 335 2.53 16.22 15.52
N ALA A 336 3.58 16.85 16.06
CA ALA A 336 4.04 18.20 15.79
C ALA A 336 3.13 19.40 16.16
N LYS A 337 3.38 19.98 17.34
CA LYS A 337 3.68 21.42 17.44
C LYS A 337 4.92 21.64 18.30
N GLY A 338 6.04 21.90 17.64
CA GLY A 338 7.14 22.64 18.26
C GLY A 338 6.71 24.10 18.41
N GLY A 339 6.87 24.64 19.62
CA GLY A 339 6.64 26.04 19.95
C GLY A 339 7.27 26.33 21.30
N SER A 340 8.39 27.04 21.26
CA SER A 340 9.17 27.52 22.39
C SER A 340 8.44 28.55 23.26
N GLU A 341 9.08 28.89 24.39
CA GLU A 341 8.81 30.00 25.33
C GLU A 341 7.87 29.62 26.50
N GLY A 342 8.14 29.88 27.78
CA GLY A 342 9.23 30.57 28.46
C GLY A 342 8.81 30.79 29.93
N GLN A 343 9.73 30.55 30.86
CA GLN A 343 9.96 31.22 32.15
C GLN A 343 8.82 31.48 33.17
N ASP A 344 9.00 30.83 34.32
CA ASP A 344 9.01 31.36 35.71
C ASP A 344 7.85 32.14 36.35
N ALA A 345 7.73 31.82 37.66
CA ALA A 345 7.13 32.56 38.78
C ALA A 345 5.60 32.54 38.90
N ASP A 346 4.96 32.69 40.06
CA ASP A 346 5.20 32.50 41.50
C ASP A 346 3.82 32.89 42.13
N ALA A 347 3.67 32.68 43.43
CA ALA A 347 2.63 33.24 44.31
C ALA A 347 1.22 32.59 44.23
N ARG A 348 0.88 31.71 45.18
CA ARG A 348 0.44 32.00 46.57
C ARG A 348 -1.01 32.47 46.70
N ARG A 349 -1.71 31.67 47.51
CA ARG A 349 -2.65 32.05 48.59
C ARG A 349 -4.05 32.50 48.22
N GLY A 350 -5.00 31.86 48.92
CA GLY A 350 -6.12 32.55 49.55
C GLY A 350 -7.47 32.07 49.04
N THR A 351 -7.98 30.92 49.48
CA THR A 351 -8.91 30.84 50.63
C THR A 351 -10.00 31.91 50.62
N GLY A 352 -11.27 31.50 50.50
CA GLY A 352 -12.40 32.36 50.87
C GLY A 352 -13.73 31.98 50.25
N LYS A 353 -14.39 30.95 50.80
CA LYS A 353 -15.81 30.61 50.59
C LYS A 353 -16.73 31.57 51.38
N SER A 354 -17.95 31.78 50.87
CA SER A 354 -19.22 31.98 51.63
C SER A 354 -20.39 31.97 50.63
N ALA A 355 -21.59 31.39 50.79
CA ALA A 355 -22.28 30.66 51.88
C ALA A 355 -23.57 30.00 51.28
N GLN A 356 -23.98 28.79 51.70
CA GLN A 356 -25.13 28.44 52.60
C GLN A 356 -26.54 28.65 51.97
N GLN A 357 -27.50 27.71 51.90
CA GLN A 357 -28.00 26.70 52.85
C GLN A 357 -27.77 27.00 54.33
N VAL A 358 -28.82 27.56 54.94
CA VAL A 358 -29.21 27.27 56.32
C VAL A 358 -29.48 25.76 56.43
N SER A 359 -28.97 25.19 57.53
CA SER A 359 -29.37 23.92 58.18
C SER A 359 -29.15 22.64 57.38
N ALA A 360 -28.16 21.78 57.67
CA ALA A 360 -27.70 21.15 58.93
C ALA A 360 -28.47 19.87 59.32
N LEU A 361 -27.66 18.82 59.53
CA LEU A 361 -27.68 17.74 60.53
C LEU A 361 -27.44 16.37 59.86
N GLU A 362 -26.18 15.90 59.87
CA GLU A 362 -25.62 14.83 60.74
C GLU A 362 -25.93 13.43 60.14
N ASP A 363 -25.02 12.45 59.98
CA ASP A 363 -23.91 11.98 60.81
C ASP A 363 -22.97 11.08 59.96
N GLY A 364 -21.75 10.78 60.46
CA GLY A 364 -20.61 10.27 59.68
C GLY A 364 -20.46 8.74 59.48
N GLY A 365 -19.39 8.37 58.75
CA GLY A 365 -18.85 7.00 58.67
C GLY A 365 -18.00 6.75 57.40
N GLU A 366 -16.70 6.55 57.58
CA GLU A 366 -15.69 6.21 56.56
C GLU A 366 -15.85 4.78 55.99
N SER A 367 -15.49 4.55 54.71
CA SER A 367 -14.68 3.41 54.21
C SER A 367 -14.79 3.23 52.68
N GLU A 368 -13.72 2.66 52.12
CA GLU A 368 -13.36 2.45 50.71
C GLU A 368 -14.34 1.65 49.82
N THR A 369 -14.12 1.86 48.51
CA THR A 369 -14.35 0.99 47.33
C THR A 369 -15.55 1.24 46.40
N THR A 370 -15.20 1.09 45.12
CA THR A 370 -16.01 0.73 43.93
C THR A 370 -16.48 1.86 43.02
N GLY A 371 -16.43 1.55 41.73
CA GLY A 371 -16.37 2.50 40.64
C GLY A 371 -17.71 3.07 40.21
N ALA A 372 -17.63 4.02 39.28
CA ALA A 372 -18.71 4.27 38.33
C ALA A 372 -18.11 4.92 37.09
N ALA A 373 -18.08 4.14 36.01
CA ALA A 373 -17.90 4.62 34.66
C ALA A 373 -19.02 5.62 34.33
N ILE A 374 -18.66 6.74 33.72
CA ILE A 374 -19.62 7.56 32.98
C ILE A 374 -19.67 6.96 31.57
N MET A 375 -20.60 6.01 31.41
CA MET A 375 -20.99 5.47 30.11
C MET A 375 -21.63 6.60 29.29
N GLY A 376 -20.95 7.06 28.24
CA GLY A 376 -21.62 7.77 27.16
C GLY A 376 -22.57 6.81 26.45
N GLU A 377 -23.82 7.23 26.27
CA GLU A 377 -24.84 6.44 25.58
C GLU A 377 -24.35 6.00 24.20
N ALA A 378 -24.45 4.70 23.94
CA ALA A 378 -24.26 4.13 22.62
C ALA A 378 -25.29 4.76 21.68
N THR A 379 -24.85 5.68 20.83
CA THR A 379 -25.65 6.08 19.68
C THR A 379 -25.82 4.83 18.82
N SER A 380 -27.06 4.39 18.64
CA SER A 380 -27.43 3.29 17.75
C SER A 380 -27.09 3.67 16.30
N GLY A 381 -25.83 3.51 15.92
CA GLY A 381 -25.38 3.54 14.54
C GLY A 381 -25.78 2.25 13.82
N PRO A 382 -25.89 2.26 12.48
CA PRO A 382 -26.09 1.04 11.71
C PRO A 382 -24.97 0.03 12.05
N ALA A 383 -25.29 -1.27 12.01
CA ALA A 383 -24.34 -2.35 12.28
C ALA A 383 -22.98 -2.05 11.63
N GLU A 384 -21.94 -1.86 12.45
CA GLU A 384 -20.67 -1.31 11.96
C GLU A 384 -20.17 -2.11 10.75
N GLU A 385 -20.05 -1.42 9.61
CA GLU A 385 -19.53 -2.01 8.39
C GLU A 385 -18.10 -2.55 8.65
N GLY A 386 -17.70 -3.61 7.95
CA GLY A 386 -16.35 -4.17 8.07
C GLY A 386 -15.26 -3.18 7.65
N ARG A 387 -14.02 -3.67 7.48
CA ARG A 387 -12.89 -2.83 7.03
C ARG A 387 -12.19 -3.42 5.83
N VAL A 388 -11.65 -2.52 5.02
CA VAL A 388 -10.67 -2.84 3.99
C VAL A 388 -9.25 -2.51 4.47
N GLN A 389 -8.26 -3.22 3.95
CA GLN A 389 -6.84 -2.97 4.14
C GLN A 389 -6.13 -3.22 2.82
N PHE A 390 -5.24 -2.31 2.42
CA PHE A 390 -4.40 -2.52 1.24
C PHE A 390 -3.18 -3.39 1.56
N ILE A 391 -2.78 -4.19 0.58
CA ILE A 391 -1.61 -5.07 0.61
C ILE A 391 -0.85 -4.96 -0.72
N ASP A 392 0.37 -5.50 -0.75
CA ASP A 392 1.19 -5.59 -1.97
C ASP A 392 1.64 -4.23 -2.55
N PHE A 393 2.46 -3.52 -1.79
CA PHE A 393 3.00 -2.19 -2.13
C PHE A 393 4.22 -2.24 -3.07
N GLU A 394 4.28 -3.20 -4.00
CA GLU A 394 5.46 -3.39 -4.87
C GLU A 394 5.73 -2.19 -5.82
N TYR A 395 4.69 -1.42 -6.14
CA TYR A 395 4.78 -0.16 -6.89
C TYR A 395 4.74 1.08 -6.00
N GLY A 396 4.62 0.92 -4.68
CA GLY A 396 4.40 2.01 -3.73
C GLY A 396 5.52 3.04 -3.71
N GLY A 397 5.15 4.30 -3.51
CA GLY A 397 6.11 5.41 -3.46
C GLY A 397 5.44 6.78 -3.53
N TRP A 398 6.26 7.83 -3.48
CA TRP A 398 5.77 9.21 -3.59
C TRP A 398 5.26 9.48 -5.00
N ASN A 399 4.01 9.91 -5.12
CA ASN A 399 3.40 10.22 -6.40
C ASN A 399 2.27 11.25 -6.27
N HIS A 400 1.79 11.78 -7.39
CA HIS A 400 0.65 12.66 -7.42
C HIS A 400 -0.59 11.94 -6.90
N ARG A 401 -1.28 12.54 -5.92
CA ARG A 401 -2.56 12.04 -5.39
C ARG A 401 -3.55 11.68 -6.49
N GLY A 402 -3.61 12.49 -7.55
CA GLY A 402 -4.50 12.26 -8.68
C GLY A 402 -4.21 10.99 -9.47
N PHE A 403 -2.94 10.55 -9.53
CA PHE A 403 -2.59 9.30 -10.21
C PHE A 403 -3.20 8.10 -9.49
N ASP A 404 -3.04 7.99 -8.18
CA ASP A 404 -3.52 6.81 -7.43
C ASP A 404 -5.06 6.72 -7.51
N LEU A 405 -5.75 7.86 -7.39
CA LEU A 405 -7.21 7.96 -7.56
C LEU A 405 -7.67 7.58 -8.97
N GLY A 406 -7.02 8.13 -10.01
CA GLY A 406 -7.36 7.86 -11.40
C GLY A 406 -7.07 6.40 -11.79
N ASN A 407 -5.96 5.85 -11.29
CA ASN A 407 -5.60 4.46 -11.49
C ASN A 407 -6.63 3.53 -10.85
N HIS A 408 -7.02 3.78 -9.59
CA HIS A 408 -8.03 2.97 -8.92
C HIS A 408 -9.34 2.89 -9.71
N PHE A 409 -9.78 3.98 -10.35
CA PHE A 409 -10.97 3.96 -11.20
C PHE A 409 -10.78 3.14 -12.48
N CYS A 410 -9.57 3.12 -13.07
CA CYS A 410 -9.27 2.22 -14.18
C CYS A 410 -9.43 0.74 -13.79
N GLU A 411 -9.13 0.37 -12.54
CA GLU A 411 -9.20 -1.01 -12.07
C GLU A 411 -10.63 -1.59 -11.98
N TYR A 412 -11.67 -0.75 -12.14
CA TYR A 412 -13.06 -1.21 -12.18
C TYR A 412 -13.36 -2.06 -13.41
N ALA A 413 -12.60 -1.87 -14.50
CA ALA A 413 -12.68 -2.72 -15.69
C ALA A 413 -12.05 -4.10 -15.46
N GLY A 414 -11.22 -4.27 -14.43
CA GLY A 414 -10.40 -5.46 -14.25
C GLY A 414 -9.59 -5.78 -15.50
N TYR A 415 -9.54 -7.07 -15.87
CA TYR A 415 -8.85 -7.53 -17.08
C TYR A 415 -9.69 -7.43 -18.36
N ASN A 416 -10.96 -7.00 -18.28
CA ASN A 416 -11.82 -6.80 -19.45
C ASN A 416 -11.98 -5.29 -19.73
N PRO A 417 -11.32 -4.74 -20.76
CA PRO A 417 -11.13 -3.29 -20.92
C PRO A 417 -12.36 -2.54 -21.42
N ASP A 418 -13.58 -3.01 -21.15
CA ASP A 418 -14.78 -2.22 -21.40
C ASP A 418 -14.90 -1.12 -20.33
N TYR A 419 -14.08 -0.09 -20.50
CA TYR A 419 -14.07 1.09 -19.65
C TYR A 419 -15.37 1.89 -19.78
N GLU A 420 -16.11 1.80 -20.88
CA GLU A 420 -17.39 2.50 -20.98
C GLU A 420 -18.45 1.85 -20.08
N ALA A 421 -18.46 0.52 -20.01
CA ALA A 421 -19.39 -0.21 -19.15
C ALA A 421 -18.98 -0.26 -17.68
N SER A 422 -17.67 -0.35 -17.40
CA SER A 422 -17.17 -0.70 -16.07
C SER A 422 -16.64 0.48 -15.26
N TYR A 423 -16.14 1.54 -15.92
CA TYR A 423 -15.55 2.68 -15.22
C TYR A 423 -16.61 3.43 -14.38
N PRO A 424 -16.28 3.93 -13.18
CA PRO A 424 -17.27 4.53 -12.30
C PRO A 424 -17.94 5.74 -12.96
N SER A 425 -19.27 5.76 -12.89
CA SER A 425 -20.07 6.90 -13.37
C SER A 425 -19.71 8.18 -12.60
N ARG A 426 -20.05 9.35 -13.16
CA ARG A 426 -19.82 10.64 -12.49
C ARG A 426 -20.39 10.68 -11.06
N ALA A 427 -21.59 10.14 -10.84
CA ALA A 427 -22.21 10.08 -9.51
C ALA A 427 -21.43 9.18 -8.53
N GLN A 428 -20.86 8.06 -9.02
CA GLN A 428 -19.99 7.20 -8.21
C GLN A 428 -18.65 7.87 -7.90
N GLN A 429 -18.05 8.57 -8.87
CA GLN A 429 -16.83 9.32 -8.63
C GLN A 429 -17.05 10.43 -7.60
N GLU A 430 -18.15 11.19 -7.70
CA GLU A 430 -18.52 12.19 -6.70
C GLU A 430 -18.76 11.56 -5.31
N TRP A 431 -19.38 10.37 -5.23
CA TRP A 431 -19.51 9.61 -3.97
C TRP A 431 -18.13 9.28 -3.37
N PHE A 432 -17.22 8.75 -4.20
CA PHE A 432 -15.86 8.43 -3.79
C PHE A 432 -15.13 9.68 -3.29
N PHE A 433 -15.19 10.80 -4.02
CA PHE A 433 -14.51 12.03 -3.66
C PHE A 433 -14.98 12.57 -2.30
N LYS A 434 -16.29 12.58 -2.05
CA LYS A 434 -16.84 13.01 -0.76
C LYS A 434 -16.31 12.15 0.39
N ALA A 435 -16.40 10.82 0.25
CA ALA A 435 -15.87 9.90 1.26
C ALA A 435 -14.35 10.06 1.50
N TYR A 436 -13.58 10.31 0.43
CA TYR A 436 -12.14 10.54 0.50
C TYR A 436 -11.81 11.87 1.22
N LEU A 437 -12.50 12.97 0.86
CA LEU A 437 -12.29 14.29 1.45
C LEU A 437 -12.69 14.34 2.93
N ASP A 438 -13.80 13.69 3.29
CA ASP A 438 -14.25 13.54 4.68
C ASP A 438 -13.16 12.87 5.53
N ALA A 439 -12.53 11.82 5.01
CA ALA A 439 -11.45 11.11 5.71
C ALA A 439 -10.13 11.87 5.79
N CYS A 440 -9.81 12.71 4.79
CA CYS A 440 -8.64 13.59 4.83
C CYS A 440 -8.71 14.62 5.96
N ARG A 441 -9.87 14.75 6.65
CA ARG A 441 -10.22 15.91 7.47
C ARG A 441 -9.94 17.20 6.69
N TRP A 442 -10.17 17.18 5.38
CA TRP A 442 -10.13 18.38 4.55
C TRP A 442 -11.37 19.23 4.87
N GLN A 443 -11.46 19.69 6.12
CA GLN A 443 -12.20 20.87 6.46
C GLN A 443 -11.30 22.02 6.03
N VAL A 444 -11.58 22.57 4.85
CA VAL A 444 -11.20 23.94 4.56
C VAL A 444 -11.59 24.76 5.78
N GLY A 445 -10.59 25.35 6.44
CA GLY A 445 -10.60 25.53 7.88
C GLY A 445 -11.87 26.18 8.44
N SER A 446 -12.58 25.49 9.34
CA SER A 446 -13.54 26.05 10.31
C SER A 446 -14.64 27.00 9.80
N LYS A 447 -14.80 27.14 8.48
CA LYS A 447 -15.91 27.80 7.82
C LYS A 447 -16.49 26.80 6.84
N GLU A 448 -17.78 26.54 6.94
CA GLU A 448 -18.53 25.85 5.89
C GLU A 448 -18.13 26.50 4.55
N MET A 449 -17.47 25.72 3.69
CA MET A 449 -17.21 26.14 2.31
C MET A 449 -18.56 26.41 1.67
N GLU A 450 -18.71 27.52 0.96
CA GLU A 450 -19.97 27.78 0.27
C GLU A 450 -20.23 26.64 -0.72
N GLU A 451 -21.48 26.17 -0.81
CA GLU A 451 -21.88 25.05 -1.69
C GLU A 451 -21.36 25.22 -3.13
N LYS A 452 -21.31 26.47 -3.61
CA LYS A 452 -20.77 26.81 -4.93
C LYS A 452 -19.27 26.50 -5.07
N GLU A 453 -18.47 26.78 -4.04
CA GLU A 453 -17.04 26.48 -4.02
C GLU A 453 -16.79 24.98 -3.91
N GLU A 454 -17.56 24.27 -3.08
CA GLU A 454 -17.50 22.81 -2.98
C GLU A 454 -17.83 22.15 -4.32
N ASN A 455 -18.91 22.57 -4.98
CA ASN A 455 -19.29 22.07 -6.29
C ASN A 455 -18.20 22.36 -7.35
N ALA A 456 -17.59 23.54 -7.33
CA ALA A 456 -16.49 23.86 -8.23
C ALA A 456 -15.24 23.01 -7.97
N PHE A 457 -14.95 22.70 -6.70
CA PHE A 457 -13.85 21.82 -6.31
C PHE A 457 -14.11 20.37 -6.74
N LEU A 458 -15.31 19.84 -6.50
CA LEU A 458 -15.73 18.50 -6.94
C LEU A 458 -15.71 18.36 -8.48
N GLU A 459 -16.16 19.39 -9.22
CA GLU A 459 -16.03 19.43 -10.68
C GLU A 459 -14.55 19.38 -11.10
N GLY A 460 -13.68 20.12 -10.40
CA GLY A 460 -12.25 20.06 -10.59
C GLY A 460 -11.68 18.67 -10.35
N LEU A 461 -12.07 18.00 -9.26
CA LEU A 461 -11.66 16.62 -8.98
C LEU A 461 -12.09 15.67 -10.10
N TYR A 462 -13.34 15.75 -10.54
CA TYR A 462 -13.85 14.96 -11.65
C TYR A 462 -13.03 15.15 -12.92
N ILE A 463 -12.74 16.38 -13.33
CA ILE A 463 -11.93 16.64 -14.54
C ILE A 463 -10.51 16.09 -14.36
N TRP A 464 -9.83 16.46 -13.28
CA TRP A 464 -8.39 16.20 -13.14
C TRP A 464 -8.06 14.75 -12.77
N VAL A 465 -8.86 14.06 -11.95
CA VAL A 465 -8.68 12.63 -11.67
C VAL A 465 -8.78 11.82 -12.97
N ASN A 466 -9.76 12.13 -13.82
CA ASN A 466 -9.89 11.46 -15.13
C ASN A 466 -8.78 11.83 -16.12
N ARG A 467 -8.16 13.00 -16.00
CA ARG A 467 -6.91 13.30 -16.72
C ARG A 467 -5.73 12.49 -16.20
N TYR A 468 -5.63 12.26 -14.89
CA TYR A 468 -4.64 11.36 -14.31
C TYR A 468 -4.89 9.89 -14.68
N ALA A 469 -6.14 9.47 -14.92
CA ALA A 469 -6.44 8.14 -15.48
C ALA A 469 -5.76 7.92 -16.84
N CYS A 470 -5.57 8.98 -17.65
CA CYS A 470 -4.74 8.89 -18.86
C CYS A 470 -3.30 8.46 -18.53
N ALA A 471 -2.71 8.97 -17.44
CA ALA A 471 -1.36 8.59 -17.01
C ALA A 471 -1.32 7.14 -16.55
N ALA A 472 -2.35 6.66 -15.86
CA ALA A 472 -2.49 5.25 -15.49
C ALA A 472 -2.54 4.35 -16.74
N HIS A 473 -3.29 4.72 -17.78
CA HIS A 473 -3.29 3.99 -19.05
C HIS A 473 -1.91 3.90 -19.71
N LEU A 474 -1.17 5.00 -19.77
CA LEU A 474 0.19 4.99 -20.30
C LEU A 474 1.14 4.14 -19.44
N PHE A 475 1.06 4.28 -18.12
CA PHE A 475 1.90 3.55 -17.16
C PHE A 475 1.79 2.04 -17.35
N TRP A 476 0.55 1.52 -17.32
CA TRP A 476 0.32 0.09 -17.50
C TRP A 476 0.49 -0.39 -18.95
N GLY A 477 0.35 0.52 -19.93
CA GLY A 477 0.70 0.25 -21.32
C GLY A 477 2.20 -0.02 -21.49
N TYR A 478 3.05 0.85 -20.93
CA TYR A 478 4.50 0.64 -20.89
C TYR A 478 4.86 -0.62 -20.11
N TRP A 479 4.31 -0.79 -18.91
CA TRP A 479 4.54 -2.00 -18.11
C TRP A 479 4.28 -3.27 -18.91
N ALA A 480 3.16 -3.33 -19.64
CA ALA A 480 2.79 -4.49 -20.43
C ALA A 480 3.73 -4.72 -21.62
N ILE A 481 4.20 -3.67 -22.29
CA ILE A 481 5.22 -3.79 -23.34
C ILE A 481 6.50 -4.43 -22.79
N ILE A 482 6.95 -4.02 -21.60
CA ILE A 482 8.13 -4.62 -20.95
C ILE A 482 7.86 -6.09 -20.58
N GLN A 483 6.72 -6.37 -19.96
CA GLN A 483 6.33 -7.72 -19.57
C GLN A 483 6.21 -8.68 -20.75
N ALA A 484 5.79 -8.21 -21.93
CA ALA A 484 5.68 -9.04 -23.13
C ALA A 484 7.00 -9.75 -23.51
N LYS A 485 8.15 -9.17 -23.13
CA LYS A 485 9.50 -9.73 -23.37
C LYS A 485 10.01 -10.60 -22.21
N TYR A 486 9.79 -10.17 -20.97
CA TYR A 486 10.48 -10.76 -19.80
C TYR A 486 9.60 -11.65 -18.94
N SER A 487 8.28 -11.51 -19.04
CA SER A 487 7.36 -12.23 -18.19
C SER A 487 7.29 -13.70 -18.58
N PRO A 488 7.41 -14.65 -17.62
CA PRO A 488 7.20 -16.07 -17.87
C PRO A 488 5.71 -16.45 -17.92
N ILE A 489 4.82 -15.49 -17.70
CA ILE A 489 3.38 -15.69 -17.55
C ILE A 489 2.74 -15.86 -18.92
N ASP A 490 1.84 -16.85 -19.04
CA ASP A 490 0.99 -17.02 -20.22
C ASP A 490 -0.16 -15.99 -20.21
N PHE A 491 0.17 -14.77 -20.60
CA PHE A 491 -0.75 -13.64 -20.71
C PHE A 491 -0.42 -12.82 -21.97
N ASP A 492 -1.45 -12.33 -22.67
CA ASP A 492 -1.26 -11.51 -23.86
C ASP A 492 -0.99 -10.04 -23.49
N PHE A 493 0.25 -9.78 -23.09
CA PHE A 493 0.70 -8.47 -22.67
C PHE A 493 0.62 -7.40 -23.77
N LEU A 494 0.81 -7.75 -25.04
CA LEU A 494 0.75 -6.77 -26.13
C LEU A 494 -0.69 -6.41 -26.49
N LEU A 495 -1.63 -7.37 -26.39
CA LEU A 495 -3.05 -7.07 -26.46
C LEU A 495 -3.47 -6.15 -25.30
N TYR A 496 -3.06 -6.47 -24.07
CA TYR A 496 -3.36 -5.65 -22.90
C TYR A 496 -2.77 -4.23 -23.04
N ALA A 497 -1.51 -4.10 -23.51
CA ALA A 497 -0.91 -2.81 -23.82
C ALA A 497 -1.78 -2.02 -24.81
N SER A 498 -2.17 -2.64 -25.92
CA SER A 498 -3.01 -2.01 -26.95
C SER A 498 -4.36 -1.55 -26.38
N GLN A 499 -4.97 -2.33 -25.50
CA GLN A 499 -6.23 -1.99 -24.83
C GLN A 499 -6.07 -0.81 -23.87
N ARG A 500 -4.98 -0.76 -23.08
CA ARG A 500 -4.67 0.39 -22.22
C ARG A 500 -4.47 1.66 -23.06
N LEU A 501 -3.76 1.57 -24.19
CA LEU A 501 -3.51 2.72 -25.07
C LEU A 501 -4.77 3.20 -25.80
N ALA A 502 -5.70 2.30 -26.13
CA ALA A 502 -7.03 2.67 -26.61
C ALA A 502 -7.82 3.43 -25.52
N GLY A 503 -7.74 2.98 -24.27
CA GLY A 503 -8.28 3.69 -23.11
C GLY A 503 -7.69 5.09 -22.94
N TYR A 504 -6.37 5.23 -23.06
CA TYR A 504 -5.69 6.53 -23.07
C TYR A 504 -6.28 7.46 -24.15
N ALA A 505 -6.41 6.99 -25.40
CA ALA A 505 -6.92 7.81 -26.49
C ALA A 505 -8.36 8.28 -26.25
N ALA A 506 -9.23 7.38 -25.75
CA ALA A 506 -10.62 7.70 -25.42
C ALA A 506 -10.73 8.73 -24.29
N PHE A 507 -9.95 8.55 -23.21
CA PHE A 507 -9.94 9.47 -22.08
C PHE A 507 -9.32 10.83 -22.45
N LYS A 508 -8.24 10.83 -23.25
CA LYS A 508 -7.64 12.04 -23.77
C LYS A 508 -8.65 12.88 -24.55
N GLN A 509 -9.41 12.26 -25.46
CA GLN A 509 -10.46 12.94 -26.23
C GLN A 509 -11.59 13.51 -25.35
N ARG A 510 -11.90 12.85 -24.23
CA ARG A 510 -13.02 13.21 -23.37
C ARG A 510 -12.67 14.31 -22.36
N PHE A 511 -11.43 14.36 -21.88
CA PHE A 511 -11.04 15.19 -20.74
C PHE A 511 -9.99 16.28 -21.05
N PHE A 512 -9.40 16.27 -22.25
CA PHE A 512 -8.54 17.34 -22.77
C PHE A 512 -9.13 17.93 -24.04
#